data_AF-A0A6I9P373-F1
#
_entry.id   AF-A0A6I9P373-F1
#
_cell.length_a   1.000
_cell.length_b   1.000
_cell.length_c   1.000
_cell.angle_alpha   90.00
_cell.angle_beta   90.00
_cell.angle_gamma   90.00
#
_symmetry.space_group_name_H-M   'P 1'
#
loop_
_entity.id
_entity.type
_entity.pdbx_description
1 polymer ?
#
loop_
_entity_poly.entity_id
_entity_poly.type
_entity_poly.pdbx_seq_one_letter_code
_entity_poly.pdbx_strand_id
1 'polypeptide(L)'
;MVVVISDEYLDSDACDFQTKFALSLCPGARGKRLIPVKYKPMTRPFPSILRFLTICDYTRPLTQDWFWKRLAKALSQPASQL
;
A
#
# COMPACT_ATOMS: atom_id res chain seq x y z
N MET A 1 5.63 -5.62 2.39
CA MET A 1 4.47 -6.27 1.73
C MET A 1 3.85 -5.27 0.78
N VAL A 2 3.72 -5.60 -0.50
CA VAL A 2 3.03 -4.75 -1.48
C VAL A 2 1.56 -5.18 -1.51
N VAL A 3 0.66 -4.21 -1.42
CA VAL A 3 -0.79 -4.44 -1.48
C VAL A 3 -1.34 -3.69 -2.66
N VAL A 4 -1.85 -4.41 -3.65
CA VAL A 4 -2.45 -3.81 -4.84
C VAL A 4 -3.92 -3.52 -4.55
N ILE A 5 -4.27 -2.24 -4.48
CA ILE A 5 -5.61 -1.79 -4.14
C ILE A 5 -6.38 -1.52 -5.42
N SER A 6 -7.54 -2.17 -5.48
CA SER A 6 -8.55 -2.00 -6.50
C SER A 6 -9.93 -2.21 -5.89
N ASP A 7 -10.99 -1.91 -6.64
CA ASP A 7 -12.34 -2.20 -6.19
C ASP A 7 -12.52 -3.69 -5.89
N GLU A 8 -11.98 -4.60 -6.71
CA GLU A 8 -12.08 -6.05 -6.47
C GLU A 8 -11.28 -6.51 -5.25
N TYR A 9 -10.14 -5.85 -4.98
CA TYR A 9 -9.38 -6.13 -3.77
C TYR A 9 -10.24 -5.87 -2.54
N LEU A 10 -11.01 -4.77 -2.51
CA LEU A 10 -11.88 -4.43 -1.38
C LEU A 10 -13.01 -5.45 -1.12
N ASP A 11 -13.45 -6.20 -2.14
CA ASP A 11 -14.44 -7.27 -1.99
C ASP A 11 -13.84 -8.62 -1.65
N SER A 12 -12.52 -8.76 -1.79
CA SER A 12 -11.85 -10.03 -1.54
C SER A 12 -11.63 -10.25 -0.05
N ASP A 13 -11.79 -11.49 0.41
CA ASP A 13 -11.42 -11.92 1.77
C ASP A 13 -9.93 -11.68 2.08
N ALA A 14 -9.11 -11.54 1.04
CA ALA A 14 -7.71 -11.17 1.16
C ALA A 14 -7.52 -9.74 1.72
N CYS A 15 -8.42 -8.79 1.42
CA CYS A 15 -8.32 -7.42 1.93
C CYS A 15 -8.43 -7.37 3.44
N ASP A 16 -9.40 -8.07 4.00
CA ASP A 16 -9.67 -8.03 5.42
C ASP A 16 -8.56 -8.70 6.23
N PHE A 17 -8.10 -9.88 5.80
CA PHE A 17 -7.01 -10.57 6.47
C PHE A 17 -5.68 -9.82 6.33
N GLN A 18 -5.25 -9.45 5.12
CA GLN A 18 -3.93 -8.84 4.91
C GLN A 18 -3.83 -7.46 5.53
N THR A 19 -4.91 -6.66 5.46
CA THR A 19 -4.94 -5.31 6.03
C THR A 19 -4.99 -5.38 7.56
N LYS A 20 -5.89 -6.18 8.14
CA LYS A 20 -5.98 -6.32 9.61
C LYS A 20 -4.74 -6.99 10.18
N PHE A 21 -4.17 -8.00 9.52
CA PHE A 21 -2.93 -8.66 9.93
C PHE A 21 -1.73 -7.71 9.87
N ALA A 22 -1.57 -6.96 8.78
CA ALA A 22 -0.47 -6.01 8.66
C ALA A 22 -0.54 -4.87 9.70
N LEU A 23 -1.73 -4.52 10.15
CA LEU A 23 -1.95 -3.44 11.12
C LEU A 23 -1.97 -3.93 12.57
N SER A 24 -2.47 -5.14 12.84
CA SER A 24 -2.39 -5.77 14.16
C SER A 24 -0.94 -6.08 14.57
N LEU A 25 -0.03 -6.09 13.60
CA LEU A 25 1.38 -6.28 13.83
C LEU A 25 2.07 -5.09 14.55
N CYS A 26 1.47 -3.91 14.79
CA CYS A 26 2.17 -2.83 15.54
C CYS A 26 1.41 -2.30 16.77
N PRO A 27 2.05 -2.35 17.95
CA PRO A 27 3.18 -1.44 18.25
C PRO A 27 4.60 -2.03 18.11
N GLY A 28 4.73 -3.35 17.93
CA GLY A 28 6.01 -4.07 17.96
C GLY A 28 6.64 -4.46 16.60
N ALA A 29 5.88 -4.64 15.52
CA ALA A 29 6.43 -5.02 14.21
C ALA A 29 6.93 -3.81 13.40
N ARG A 30 7.78 -3.00 14.02
CA ARG A 30 8.51 -1.89 13.38
C ARG A 30 9.26 -2.32 12.11
N GLY A 31 9.44 -3.62 11.88
CA GLY A 31 10.08 -4.21 10.71
C GLY A 31 9.21 -4.51 9.48
N LYS A 32 7.87 -4.40 9.53
CA LYS A 32 7.01 -4.82 8.40
C LYS A 32 6.24 -3.64 7.79
N ARG A 33 6.80 -3.05 6.72
CA ARG A 33 6.17 -1.97 5.94
C ARG A 33 5.15 -2.50 4.92
N LEU A 34 3.93 -1.98 4.98
CA LEU A 34 2.89 -2.16 3.94
C LEU A 34 3.01 -1.03 2.92
N ILE A 35 3.04 -1.37 1.64
CA ILE A 35 3.14 -0.41 0.52
C ILE A 35 1.88 -0.55 -0.33
N PRO A 36 0.90 0.35 -0.18
CA PRO A 36 -0.28 0.37 -1.02
C PRO A 36 0.08 0.81 -2.45
N VAL A 37 -0.38 0.06 -3.44
CA VAL A 37 -0.25 0.38 -4.87
C VAL A 37 -1.63 0.51 -5.49
N LYS A 38 -1.94 1.66 -6.08
CA LYS A 38 -3.17 1.86 -6.87
C LYS A 38 -2.78 1.86 -8.34
N TYR A 39 -3.22 0.84 -9.08
CA TYR A 39 -2.86 0.70 -10.50
C TYR A 39 -3.94 1.21 -11.46
N LYS A 40 -5.21 1.23 -11.01
CA LYS A 40 -6.36 1.70 -11.78
C LYS A 40 -7.25 2.62 -10.95
N PRO A 41 -8.07 3.48 -11.60
CA PRO A 41 -9.08 4.25 -10.89
C PRO A 41 -9.99 3.33 -10.08
N MET A 42 -10.45 3.83 -8.94
CA MET A 42 -11.37 3.12 -8.06
C MET A 42 -12.65 3.93 -7.99
N THR A 43 -13.77 3.22 -8.04
CA THR A 43 -15.10 3.79 -7.81
C THR A 43 -15.41 3.88 -6.33
N ARG A 44 -14.81 3.00 -5.52
CA ARG A 44 -15.00 2.97 -4.08
C ARG A 44 -14.02 3.85 -3.32
N PRO A 45 -14.42 4.33 -2.13
CA PRO A 45 -13.54 5.12 -1.29
C PRO A 45 -12.32 4.30 -0.87
N PHE A 46 -11.17 4.96 -0.84
CA PHE A 46 -9.93 4.35 -0.38
C PHE A 46 -10.05 3.95 1.10
N PRO A 47 -9.59 2.75 1.51
CA PRO A 47 -9.69 2.30 2.88
C PRO A 47 -9.06 3.28 3.86
N SER A 48 -9.89 3.77 4.78
CA SER A 48 -9.48 4.80 5.71
C SER A 48 -8.35 4.36 6.64
N ILE A 49 -8.20 3.04 6.83
CA ILE A 49 -7.15 2.43 7.63
C ILE A 49 -5.75 2.53 6.99
N LEU A 50 -5.69 2.75 5.68
CA LEU A 50 -4.47 2.92 4.91
C LEU A 50 -4.15 4.39 4.64
N ARG A 51 -4.96 5.33 5.15
CA ARG A 51 -4.83 6.78 4.88
C ARG A 51 -3.48 7.38 5.33
N PHE A 52 -2.84 6.77 6.32
CA PHE A 52 -1.58 7.23 6.88
C PHE A 52 -0.35 6.61 6.19
N LEU A 53 -0.56 5.69 5.24
CA LEU A 53 0.51 5.05 4.50
C LEU A 53 0.81 5.81 3.20
N THR A 54 2.08 5.81 2.80
CA THR A 54 2.48 6.37 1.51
C THR A 54 1.99 5.49 0.37
N ILE A 55 1.05 5.98 -0.43
CA ILE A 55 0.46 5.26 -1.56
C ILE A 55 1.31 5.48 -2.82
N CYS A 56 1.60 4.40 -3.54
CA CYS A 56 2.14 4.44 -4.89
C CYS A 56 0.98 4.43 -5.90
N ASP A 57 0.67 5.59 -6.49
CA ASP A 57 -0.45 5.77 -7.41
C ASP A 57 0.05 5.79 -8.87
N TYR A 58 -0.27 4.75 -9.62
CA TYR A 58 0.07 4.60 -11.05
C TYR A 58 -0.98 5.25 -11.97
N THR A 59 -2.12 5.66 -11.43
CA THR A 59 -3.22 6.25 -12.21
C THR A 59 -2.98 7.71 -12.58
N ARG A 60 -1.99 8.34 -11.92
CA ARG A 60 -1.60 9.73 -12.15
C ARG A 60 -0.55 9.80 -13.25
N PRO A 61 -0.86 10.39 -14.42
CA PRO A 61 0.08 10.46 -15.54
C PRO A 61 1.41 11.11 -15.16
N LEU A 62 1.37 12.18 -14.36
CA LEU A 62 2.55 12.92 -13.91
C LEU A 62 3.52 12.10 -13.05
N THR A 63 3.05 11.01 -12.43
CA THR A 63 3.89 10.17 -11.57
C THR A 63 4.20 8.81 -12.19
N GLN A 64 3.71 8.49 -13.38
CA GLN A 64 3.96 7.20 -14.05
C GLN A 64 5.45 7.01 -14.37
N ASP A 65 6.12 8.01 -14.93
CA ASP A 65 7.55 7.94 -15.29
C ASP A 65 8.47 7.64 -14.09
N TRP A 66 8.04 8.04 -12.90
CA TRP A 66 8.78 7.87 -11.64
C TRP A 66 8.21 6.76 -10.77
N PHE A 67 7.11 6.12 -11.17
CA PHE A 67 6.38 5.18 -10.35
C PHE A 67 7.25 3.99 -9.96
N TRP A 68 7.89 3.34 -10.95
CA TRP A 68 8.74 2.18 -10.70
C TRP A 68 9.97 2.52 -9.86
N LYS A 69 10.56 3.71 -10.06
CA LYS A 69 11.67 4.21 -9.24
C LYS A 69 11.23 4.42 -7.78
N ARG A 70 10.05 4.99 -7.57
CA ARG A 70 9.47 5.19 -6.22
C ARG A 70 9.13 3.87 -5.55
N LEU A 71 8.54 2.92 -6.29
CA LEU A 71 8.21 1.60 -5.77
C LEU A 71 9.48 0.81 -5.42
N ALA A 72 10.48 0.80 -6.30
CA ALA A 72 11.77 0.16 -6.04
C ALA A 72 12.45 0.75 -4.80
N LYS A 73 12.46 2.09 -4.65
CA LYS A 73 13.00 2.76 -3.47
C LYS A 73 12.22 2.40 -2.20
N ALA A 74 10.90 2.32 -2.29
CA ALA A 74 10.04 1.88 -1.19
C ALA A 74 10.18 0.38 -0.89
N LEU A 75 10.78 -0.42 -1.75
CA LEU A 75 11.10 -1.83 -1.48
C LEU A 75 12.52 -1.99 -0.93
N SER A 76 13.46 -1.17 -1.39
CA SER A 76 14.87 -1.25 -0.99
C SER A 76 15.18 -0.64 0.38
N GLN A 77 14.30 0.22 0.90
CA GLN A 77 14.52 0.81 2.22
C GLN A 77 14.27 -0.22 3.32
N PRO A 78 15.22 -0.46 4.24
CA PRO A 78 14.98 -1.29 5.42
C PRO A 78 13.89 -0.65 6.29
N ALA A 79 13.08 -1.47 6.94
CA ALA A 79 11.97 -1.01 7.78
C ALA A 79 12.44 -0.33 9.09
N SER A 80 13.74 -0.35 9.37
CA SER A 80 14.35 0.21 10.57
C SER A 80 15.06 1.53 10.27
N GLN A 81 14.34 2.66 10.22
CA GLN A 81 14.85 4.01 10.56
C GLN A 81 13.68 4.92 10.95
N LEU A 82 13.21 4.75 12.19
CA LEU A 82 12.63 5.80 13.04
C LEU A 82 13.20 5.60 14.44
#